data_AF-A0AAP3EV58-F1
#
_entry.id   AF-A0AAP3EV58-F1
#
_cell.length_a   1.000
_cell.length_b   1.000
_cell.length_c   1.000
_cell.angle_alpha   90.00
_cell.angle_beta   90.00
_cell.angle_gamma   90.00
#
_symmetry.space_group_name_H-M   'P 1'
#
loop_
_entity.id
_entity.type
_entity.pdbx_description
1 polymer ?
#
loop_
_entity_poly.entity_id
_entity_poly.type
_entity_poly.pdbx_seq_one_letter_code
_entity_poly.pdbx_strand_id
1 'polypeptide(L)'
;MSGRVLQVEADGGSRGNPGVAGYGALVRDPATGEILRTDAAPLGKASNNVAEYSGLVAGLRMARDLDPEARVHVLMDSKLVVEQMSGRWKIKHDDMRRLAAEARAVLPPERVSYEWIPRNRNKDADRLSNEAMDAGARGGQWDAGASEVPVAAPAEASATSASAVAESGLDADADIRAVEADGPDAVASPEDATPAPAPTGRLHHVEIWVADLAAAEASLGWLFGELGYVPGEGWAEGRTYQGAGEYLVLEAGPDVARGAHERTRPGLNHLAFRAGSRSRVDELTAAARGRGFRLLFEDRHPHAGGADHYAAYLETADGFEVELVAVED
;
A
#
# COMPACT_ATOMS: atom_id res chain seq x y z
N MET A 1 16.12 1.30 29.54
CA MET A 1 14.66 1.52 29.60
C MET A 1 14.08 1.07 28.27
N SER A 2 13.17 0.10 28.26
CA SER A 2 12.50 -0.31 27.03
C SER A 2 11.55 0.82 26.62
N GLY A 3 11.87 1.54 25.55
CA GLY A 3 11.02 2.63 25.05
C GLY A 3 9.67 2.10 24.58
N ARG A 4 8.62 2.92 24.73
CA ARG A 4 7.27 2.64 24.23
C ARG A 4 7.33 2.37 22.72
N VAL A 5 6.50 1.44 22.25
CA VAL A 5 6.31 1.18 20.81
C VAL A 5 4.91 1.66 20.42
N LEU A 6 4.82 2.41 19.33
CA LEU A 6 3.57 2.83 18.72
C LEU A 6 3.47 2.22 17.31
N GLN A 7 2.29 1.73 16.96
CA GLN A 7 1.99 1.29 15.60
C GLN A 7 1.30 2.43 14.86
N VAL A 8 1.77 2.75 13.66
CA VAL A 8 1.12 3.71 12.76
C VAL A 8 0.56 2.92 11.58
N GLU A 9 -0.72 3.06 11.31
CA GLU A 9 -1.34 2.59 10.06
C GLU A 9 -1.74 3.81 9.24
N ALA A 10 -1.50 3.78 7.93
CA ALA A 10 -1.87 4.86 7.03
C ALA A 10 -2.28 4.32 5.66
N ASP A 11 -3.18 5.04 5.00
CA ASP A 11 -3.61 4.81 3.63
C ASP A 11 -3.91 6.16 2.96
N GLY A 12 -3.89 6.17 1.64
CA GLY A 12 -4.29 7.32 0.85
C GLY A 12 -4.92 6.91 -0.47
N GLY A 13 -6.04 7.56 -0.79
CA GLY A 13 -6.81 7.28 -1.99
C GLY A 13 -6.94 8.49 -2.90
N SER A 14 -7.16 8.22 -4.19
CA SER A 14 -7.59 9.24 -5.15
C SER A 14 -8.61 8.67 -6.14
N ARG A 15 -9.76 9.34 -6.27
CA ARG A 15 -10.83 9.00 -7.23
C ARG A 15 -10.47 9.53 -8.63
N GLY A 16 -9.63 8.76 -9.32
CA GLY A 16 -8.90 9.14 -10.54
C GLY A 16 -7.48 9.61 -10.22
N ASN A 17 -6.54 9.56 -11.17
CA ASN A 17 -5.13 9.87 -10.90
C ASN A 17 -4.53 10.93 -11.87
N PRO A 18 -4.57 12.25 -11.55
CA PRO A 18 -5.04 12.85 -10.30
C PRO A 18 -6.57 13.02 -10.21
N GLY A 19 -7.10 13.00 -8.99
CA GLY A 19 -8.55 13.01 -8.73
C GLY A 19 -8.87 13.51 -7.32
N VAL A 20 -10.15 13.40 -6.90
CA VAL A 20 -10.54 13.77 -5.53
C VAL A 20 -9.83 12.82 -4.58
N ALA A 21 -8.92 13.36 -3.77
CA ALA A 21 -8.01 12.60 -2.96
C ALA A 21 -8.17 12.92 -1.47
N GLY A 22 -7.78 11.97 -0.64
CA GLY A 22 -7.80 12.06 0.81
C GLY A 22 -6.85 11.03 1.40
N TYR A 23 -6.41 11.28 2.62
CA TYR A 23 -5.64 10.31 3.39
C TYR A 23 -6.36 9.94 4.67
N GLY A 24 -6.02 8.77 5.20
CA GLY A 24 -6.39 8.31 6.53
C GLY A 24 -5.17 7.77 7.27
N ALA A 25 -5.05 8.09 8.55
CA ALA A 25 -3.98 7.60 9.40
C ALA A 25 -4.47 7.36 10.82
N LEU A 26 -3.84 6.42 11.50
CA LEU A 26 -4.11 6.15 12.92
C LEU A 26 -2.83 5.74 13.65
N VAL A 27 -2.85 5.91 14.97
CA VAL A 27 -1.84 5.40 15.89
C VAL A 27 -2.51 4.42 16.84
N ARG A 28 -1.96 3.21 16.93
CA ARG A 28 -2.44 2.11 17.76
C ARG A 28 -1.40 1.73 18.80
N ASP A 29 -1.83 1.35 19.99
CA ASP A 29 -0.98 0.64 20.94
C ASP A 29 -0.87 -0.83 20.50
N PRO A 30 0.31 -1.34 20.13
CA PRO A 30 0.45 -2.71 19.66
C PRO A 30 0.23 -3.76 20.76
N ALA A 31 0.31 -3.39 22.05
CA ALA A 31 0.11 -4.31 23.16
C ALA A 31 -1.38 -4.51 23.48
N THR A 32 -2.20 -3.46 23.38
CA THR A 32 -3.65 -3.53 23.68
C THR A 32 -4.51 -3.63 22.42
N GLY A 33 -3.98 -3.21 21.27
CA GLY A 33 -4.73 -3.08 20.02
C GLY A 33 -5.61 -1.82 19.97
N GLU A 34 -5.58 -0.96 20.99
CA GLU A 34 -6.41 0.25 21.04
C GLU A 34 -5.90 1.33 20.10
N ILE A 35 -6.82 1.96 19.37
CA ILE A 35 -6.51 3.13 18.54
C ILE A 35 -6.44 4.35 19.47
N LEU A 36 -5.26 4.93 19.60
CA LEU A 36 -4.97 6.07 20.48
C LEU A 36 -5.32 7.41 19.82
N ARG A 37 -5.20 7.48 18.48
CA ARG A 37 -5.46 8.69 17.71
C ARG A 37 -5.73 8.34 16.25
N THR A 38 -6.55 9.14 15.59
CA THR A 38 -6.83 9.09 14.15
C THR A 38 -6.72 10.49 13.56
N ASP A 39 -6.35 10.57 12.29
CA ASP A 39 -6.41 11.79 11.50
C ASP A 39 -6.74 11.43 10.05
N ALA A 40 -7.55 12.25 9.41
CA ALA A 40 -7.90 12.11 8.01
C ALA A 40 -8.23 13.48 7.42
N ALA A 41 -7.85 13.72 6.17
CA ALA A 41 -8.18 14.99 5.53
C ALA A 41 -8.30 14.87 4.01
N PRO A 42 -9.25 15.61 3.40
CA PRO A 42 -9.29 15.78 1.96
C PRO A 42 -8.06 16.56 1.49
N LEU A 43 -7.50 16.14 0.35
CA LEU A 43 -6.34 16.77 -0.29
C LEU A 43 -6.74 17.56 -1.55
N GLY A 44 -8.02 17.67 -1.85
CA GLY A 44 -8.51 18.25 -3.09
C GLY A 44 -8.15 17.34 -4.27
N LYS A 45 -7.53 17.90 -5.32
CA LYS A 45 -7.06 17.11 -6.47
C LYS A 45 -5.61 16.71 -6.29
N ALA A 46 -5.34 15.42 -6.07
CA ALA A 46 -3.99 14.87 -5.94
C ALA A 46 -3.87 13.50 -6.62
N SER A 47 -2.65 12.96 -6.72
CA SER A 47 -2.43 11.58 -7.15
C SER A 47 -2.56 10.61 -5.98
N ASN A 48 -2.75 9.32 -6.27
CA ASN A 48 -2.80 8.29 -5.22
C ASN A 48 -1.54 8.31 -4.35
N ASN A 49 -0.36 8.35 -4.98
CA ASN A 49 0.92 8.36 -4.25
C ASN A 49 1.09 9.60 -3.36
N VAL A 50 0.58 10.77 -3.78
CA VAL A 50 0.59 11.96 -2.93
C VAL A 50 -0.30 11.76 -1.70
N ALA A 51 -1.46 11.11 -1.85
CA ALA A 51 -2.35 10.80 -0.75
C ALA A 51 -1.71 9.83 0.26
N GLU A 52 -1.12 8.75 -0.23
CA GLU A 52 -0.45 7.72 0.57
C GLU A 52 0.68 8.30 1.42
N TYR A 53 1.55 9.11 0.79
CA TYR A 53 2.62 9.81 1.50
C TYR A 53 2.08 10.85 2.51
N SER A 54 0.97 11.50 2.21
CA SER A 54 0.34 12.46 3.12
C SER A 54 -0.20 11.76 4.38
N GLY A 55 -0.82 10.59 4.22
CA GLY A 55 -1.24 9.73 5.33
C GLY A 55 -0.08 9.30 6.21
N LEU A 56 1.04 8.89 5.60
CA LEU A 56 2.25 8.56 6.34
C LEU A 56 2.77 9.74 7.19
N VAL A 57 2.85 10.94 6.59
CA VAL A 57 3.31 12.14 7.29
C VAL A 57 2.39 12.47 8.48
N ALA A 58 1.07 12.38 8.30
CA ALA A 58 0.09 12.61 9.36
C ALA A 58 0.25 11.58 10.50
N GLY A 59 0.34 10.28 10.16
CA GLY A 59 0.52 9.20 11.13
C GLY A 59 1.79 9.36 11.98
N LEU A 60 2.92 9.70 11.35
CA LEU A 60 4.17 9.95 12.07
C LEU A 60 4.07 11.17 12.99
N ARG A 61 3.40 12.25 12.54
CA ARG A 61 3.20 13.46 13.37
C ARG A 61 2.36 13.13 14.60
N MET A 62 1.28 12.38 14.43
CA MET A 62 0.47 11.90 15.55
C MET A 62 1.27 11.04 16.54
N ALA A 63 2.10 10.12 16.05
CA ALA A 63 2.93 9.28 16.91
C ALA A 63 3.93 10.11 17.73
N ARG A 64 4.60 11.07 17.09
CA ARG A 64 5.51 12.02 17.77
C ARG A 64 4.77 12.85 18.83
N ASP A 65 3.57 13.33 18.51
CA ASP A 65 2.79 14.17 19.43
C ASP A 65 2.26 13.38 20.64
N LEU A 66 2.05 12.07 20.48
CA LEU A 66 1.72 11.16 21.58
C LEU A 66 2.93 10.84 22.47
N ASP A 67 4.07 10.53 21.85
CA ASP A 67 5.33 10.27 22.55
C ASP A 67 6.53 10.52 21.61
N PRO A 68 7.29 11.60 21.81
CA PRO A 68 8.43 11.93 20.94
C PRO A 68 9.59 10.94 21.07
N GLU A 69 9.63 10.15 22.15
CA GLU A 69 10.68 9.16 22.44
C GLU A 69 10.30 7.73 22.04
N ALA A 70 9.06 7.51 21.56
CA ALA A 70 8.60 6.20 21.15
C ALA A 70 9.33 5.67 19.90
N ARG A 71 9.47 4.35 19.84
CA ARG A 71 9.73 3.64 18.58
C ARG A 71 8.41 3.50 17.82
N VAL A 72 8.46 3.73 16.52
CA VAL A 72 7.29 3.68 15.65
C VAL A 72 7.45 2.57 14.63
N HIS A 73 6.43 1.73 14.53
CA HIS A 73 6.31 0.72 13.48
C HIS A 73 5.18 1.10 12.55
N VAL A 74 5.53 1.46 11.32
CA VAL A 74 4.59 1.89 10.28
C VAL A 74 4.16 0.67 9.48
N LEU A 75 2.85 0.46 9.41
CA LEU A 75 2.18 -0.52 8.56
C LEU A 75 1.42 0.21 7.46
N MET A 76 1.70 -0.12 6.20
CA MET A 76 0.96 0.41 5.05
C MET A 76 0.78 -0.68 4.01
N ASP A 77 -0.28 -0.61 3.22
CA ASP A 77 -0.52 -1.50 2.07
C ASP A 77 0.04 -0.95 0.75
N SER A 78 0.47 0.31 0.74
CA SER A 78 1.29 0.88 -0.32
C SER A 78 2.73 0.35 -0.31
N LYS A 79 2.98 -0.70 -1.08
CA LYS A 79 4.34 -1.27 -1.21
C LYS A 79 5.36 -0.23 -1.69
N LEU A 80 4.96 0.68 -2.60
CA LEU A 80 5.83 1.76 -3.05
C LEU A 80 6.32 2.62 -1.88
N VAL A 81 5.42 3.09 -1.02
CA VAL A 81 5.78 3.98 0.09
C VAL A 81 6.69 3.25 1.08
N VAL A 82 6.34 2.00 1.44
CA VAL A 82 7.13 1.17 2.34
C VAL A 82 8.55 0.96 1.82
N GLU A 83 8.71 0.58 0.55
CA GLU A 83 10.01 0.31 -0.06
C GLU A 83 10.87 1.58 -0.23
N GLN A 84 10.25 2.70 -0.59
CA GLN A 84 10.93 3.99 -0.72
C GLN A 84 11.36 4.56 0.63
N MET A 85 10.52 4.45 1.65
CA MET A 85 10.83 4.93 3.00
C MET A 85 11.83 4.03 3.71
N SER A 86 11.83 2.74 3.41
CA SER A 86 12.89 1.80 3.82
C SER A 86 14.22 2.02 3.09
N GLY A 87 14.28 2.91 2.09
CA GLY A 87 15.49 3.18 1.31
C GLY A 87 15.85 2.09 0.29
N ARG A 88 15.00 1.09 0.10
CA ARG A 88 15.21 0.02 -0.89
C ARG A 88 14.92 0.52 -2.30
N TRP A 89 13.95 1.44 -2.46
CA TRP A 89 13.57 2.02 -3.75
C TRP A 89 13.85 3.54 -3.81
N LYS A 90 14.26 4.03 -4.99
CA LYS A 90 14.55 5.45 -5.20
C LYS A 90 13.27 6.27 -5.43
N ILE A 91 13.20 7.45 -4.83
CA ILE A 91 12.09 8.41 -5.01
C ILE A 91 12.40 9.36 -6.17
N LYS A 92 11.70 9.19 -7.30
CA LYS A 92 11.96 9.97 -8.53
C LYS A 92 11.06 11.21 -8.71
N HIS A 93 9.86 11.24 -8.14
CA HIS A 93 8.92 12.36 -8.32
C HIS A 93 9.15 13.45 -7.26
N ASP A 94 9.06 14.73 -7.64
CA ASP A 94 9.33 15.86 -6.74
C ASP A 94 8.39 15.93 -5.54
N ASP A 95 7.08 15.78 -5.77
CA ASP A 95 6.10 15.79 -4.66
C ASP A 95 6.37 14.67 -3.65
N MET A 96 6.71 13.47 -4.12
CA MET A 96 7.05 12.35 -3.24
C MET A 96 8.38 12.60 -2.52
N ARG A 97 9.38 13.21 -3.18
CA ARG A 97 10.63 13.60 -2.51
C ARG A 97 10.36 14.58 -1.37
N ARG A 98 9.51 15.58 -1.59
CA ARG A 98 9.11 16.56 -0.57
C ARG A 98 8.43 15.84 0.61
N LEU A 99 7.40 15.04 0.35
CA LEU A 99 6.65 14.35 1.40
C LEU A 99 7.50 13.31 2.16
N ALA A 100 8.39 12.60 1.46
CA ALA A 100 9.34 11.69 2.10
C ALA A 100 10.34 12.44 3.00
N ALA A 101 10.81 13.61 2.57
CA ALA A 101 11.66 14.47 3.39
C ALA A 101 10.89 14.98 4.63
N GLU A 102 9.62 15.36 4.47
CA GLU A 102 8.75 15.71 5.59
C GLU A 102 8.60 14.55 6.58
N ALA A 103 8.25 13.35 6.10
CA ALA A 103 8.10 12.15 6.92
C ALA A 103 9.39 11.81 7.69
N ARG A 104 10.54 11.84 7.01
CA ARG A 104 11.87 11.58 7.62
C ARG A 104 12.27 12.63 8.66
N ALA A 105 11.73 13.84 8.59
CA ALA A 105 12.02 14.91 9.54
C ALA A 105 11.16 14.83 10.81
N VAL A 106 10.12 14.00 10.85
CA VAL A 106 9.21 13.92 12.00
C VAL A 106 9.84 13.22 13.20
N LEU A 107 10.52 12.11 12.97
CA LEU A 107 11.17 11.28 14.00
C LEU A 107 12.55 10.82 13.50
N PRO A 108 13.51 10.55 14.41
CA PRO A 108 14.80 9.97 14.05
C PRO A 108 14.63 8.65 13.28
N PRO A 109 15.42 8.40 12.22
CA PRO A 109 15.26 7.22 11.38
C PRO A 109 15.49 5.91 12.15
N GLU A 110 16.30 5.91 13.21
CA GLU A 110 16.56 4.74 14.05
C GLU A 110 15.34 4.34 14.90
N ARG A 111 14.34 5.22 15.00
CA ARG A 111 13.09 4.97 15.73
C ARG A 111 11.95 4.51 14.84
N VAL A 112 12.08 4.60 13.52
CA VAL A 112 10.98 4.31 12.59
C VAL A 112 11.32 3.09 11.74
N SER A 113 10.39 2.13 11.71
CA SER A 113 10.46 0.97 10.82
C SER A 113 9.21 0.92 9.95
N TYR A 114 9.32 0.31 8.76
CA TYR A 114 8.25 0.23 7.78
C TYR A 114 8.02 -1.21 7.36
N GLU A 115 6.78 -1.67 7.42
CA GLU A 115 6.33 -2.99 6.99
C GLU A 115 5.16 -2.86 6.03
N TRP A 116 5.21 -3.66 4.97
CA TRP A 116 4.10 -3.79 4.04
C TRP A 116 3.09 -4.80 4.59
N ILE A 117 1.81 -4.43 4.61
CA ILE A 117 0.71 -5.32 4.96
C ILE A 117 -0.28 -5.44 3.80
N PRO A 118 -0.96 -6.58 3.60
CA PRO A 118 -2.06 -6.66 2.65
C PRO A 118 -3.21 -5.70 3.02
N ARG A 119 -3.89 -5.13 2.02
CA ARG A 119 -5.01 -4.16 2.19
C ARG A 119 -6.11 -4.65 3.14
N ASN A 120 -6.43 -5.94 3.13
CA ASN A 120 -7.42 -6.51 4.03
C ASN A 120 -7.04 -6.45 5.52
N ARG A 121 -5.79 -6.10 5.85
CA ARG A 121 -5.29 -5.82 7.19
C ARG A 121 -5.19 -4.31 7.52
N ASN A 122 -5.38 -3.42 6.54
CA ASN A 122 -5.26 -1.95 6.69
C ASN A 122 -6.63 -1.24 6.68
N LYS A 123 -7.71 -1.94 7.05
CA LYS A 123 -9.10 -1.51 6.84
C LYS A 123 -9.48 -0.21 7.55
N ASP A 124 -8.91 0.04 8.72
CA ASP A 124 -9.23 1.25 9.50
C ASP A 124 -8.65 2.51 8.84
N ALA A 125 -7.41 2.44 8.35
CA ALA A 125 -6.79 3.53 7.60
C ALA A 125 -7.46 3.75 6.23
N ASP A 126 -7.82 2.67 5.52
CA ASP A 126 -8.60 2.73 4.27
C ASP A 126 -9.97 3.40 4.47
N ARG A 127 -10.65 3.08 5.58
CA ARG A 127 -11.92 3.74 5.92
C ARG A 127 -11.73 5.24 6.14
N LEU A 128 -10.75 5.64 6.94
CA LEU A 128 -10.44 7.05 7.19
C LEU A 128 -10.13 7.81 5.89
N SER A 129 -9.36 7.20 4.99
CA SER A 129 -9.04 7.74 3.67
C SER A 129 -10.30 7.95 2.81
N ASN A 130 -11.23 6.99 2.81
CA ASN A 130 -12.52 7.11 2.13
C ASN A 130 -13.44 8.17 2.74
N GLU A 131 -13.55 8.24 4.07
CA GLU A 131 -14.31 9.28 4.78
C GLU A 131 -13.78 10.68 4.41
N ALA A 132 -12.46 10.84 4.32
CA ALA A 132 -11.81 12.07 3.90
C ALA A 132 -12.10 12.43 2.43
N MET A 133 -12.03 11.46 1.51
CA MET A 133 -12.39 11.67 0.10
C MET A 133 -13.87 12.05 -0.06
N ASP A 134 -14.76 11.43 0.71
CA ASP A 134 -16.19 11.73 0.73
C ASP A 134 -16.49 13.13 1.26
N ALA A 135 -15.82 13.55 2.34
CA ALA A 135 -15.90 14.91 2.84
C ALA A 135 -15.43 15.92 1.78
N GLY A 136 -14.30 15.64 1.13
CA GLY A 136 -13.76 16.47 0.06
C GLY A 136 -14.68 16.56 -1.16
N ALA A 137 -15.32 15.45 -1.56
CA ALA A 137 -16.29 15.42 -2.65
C ALA A 137 -17.53 16.28 -2.37
N ARG A 138 -17.91 16.42 -1.09
CA ARG A 138 -18.98 17.34 -0.63
C ARG A 138 -18.50 18.79 -0.42
N GLY A 139 -17.22 19.08 -0.66
CA GLY A 139 -16.61 20.40 -0.42
C GLY A 139 -16.38 20.74 1.05
N GLY A 140 -16.38 19.73 1.93
CA GLY A 140 -16.18 19.87 3.37
C GLY A 140 -14.82 19.38 3.86
N GLN A 141 -14.68 19.31 5.18
CA GLN A 141 -13.55 18.69 5.88
C GLN A 141 -14.02 17.38 6.54
N TRP A 142 -13.08 16.49 6.83
CA TRP A 142 -13.37 15.29 7.62
C TRP A 142 -13.73 15.68 9.06
N ASP A 143 -14.68 14.95 9.66
CA ASP A 143 -15.14 15.17 11.02
C ASP A 143 -14.84 13.92 11.86
N ALA A 144 -13.88 14.03 12.77
CA ALA A 144 -13.49 12.95 13.66
C ALA A 144 -14.64 12.46 14.55
N GLY A 145 -15.61 13.33 14.90
CA GLY A 145 -16.76 12.95 15.71
C GLY A 145 -17.80 12.12 14.96
N ALA A 146 -17.74 12.10 13.64
CA ALA A 146 -18.62 11.32 12.77
C ALA A 146 -17.94 10.06 12.20
N SER A 147 -16.65 9.83 12.51
CA SER A 147 -15.91 8.69 11.99
C SER A 147 -16.39 7.37 12.59
N GLU A 148 -16.42 6.31 11.78
CA GLU A 148 -16.78 4.97 12.23
C GLU A 148 -15.59 4.24 12.87
N VAL A 149 -14.39 4.81 12.81
CA VAL A 149 -13.18 4.21 13.41
C VAL A 149 -13.11 4.60 14.89
N PRO A 150 -13.23 3.64 15.83
CA PRO A 150 -13.31 3.95 17.25
C PRO A 150 -11.94 4.33 17.81
N VAL A 151 -11.86 5.50 18.47
CA VAL A 151 -10.68 5.93 19.22
C VAL A 151 -10.91 5.67 20.70
N ALA A 152 -9.91 5.12 21.38
CA ALA A 152 -9.96 4.91 22.83
C ALA A 152 -10.14 6.25 23.55
N ALA A 153 -11.05 6.29 24.53
CA ALA A 153 -11.21 7.47 25.37
C ALA A 153 -9.90 7.74 26.13
N PRO A 154 -9.49 9.01 26.28
CA PRO A 154 -8.30 9.32 27.06
C PRO A 154 -8.47 8.77 28.47
N ALA A 155 -7.58 7.87 28.89
CA ALA A 155 -7.55 7.39 30.27
C ALA A 155 -7.27 8.60 31.18
N GLU A 156 -8.26 9.00 31.96
CA GLU A 156 -8.05 9.95 33.06
C GLU A 156 -6.96 9.37 33.97
N ALA A 157 -5.90 10.14 34.18
CA ALA A 157 -4.81 9.77 35.07
C ALA A 157 -5.36 9.61 36.50
N SER A 158 -5.70 8.38 36.87
CA SER A 158 -6.00 8.03 38.25
C SER A 158 -4.71 8.08 39.06
N ALA A 159 -4.48 9.24 39.66
CA ALA A 159 -3.64 9.37 40.82
C ALA A 159 -4.27 8.53 41.95
N THR A 160 -3.69 7.38 42.25
CA THR A 160 -3.92 6.74 43.55
C THR A 160 -2.58 6.42 44.19
N SER A 161 -2.31 7.16 45.26
CA SER A 161 -1.27 6.89 46.24
C SER A 161 -1.51 5.55 46.94
N ALA A 162 -0.44 4.81 47.24
CA ALA A 162 -0.37 4.02 48.46
C ALA A 162 1.08 3.91 48.92
N SER A 163 1.34 4.53 50.07
CA SER A 163 2.53 4.36 50.88
C SER A 163 2.38 3.12 51.76
N ALA A 164 3.46 2.33 51.80
CA ALA A 164 4.01 1.53 52.91
C ALA A 164 3.12 0.60 53.74
N VAL A 165 3.50 -0.69 53.79
CA VAL A 165 3.80 -1.37 55.07
C VAL A 165 4.94 -2.39 54.91
N ALA A 166 5.65 -2.59 56.01
CA ALA A 166 6.93 -3.23 56.19
C ALA A 166 6.92 -4.76 56.31
N GLU A 167 8.15 -5.27 56.29
CA GLU A 167 8.72 -6.62 56.42
C GLU A 167 8.21 -7.52 57.56
N SER A 168 8.32 -8.85 57.35
CA SER A 168 9.09 -9.85 58.15
C SER A 168 8.51 -11.26 57.96
N GLY A 169 9.27 -12.24 57.44
CA GLY A 169 9.98 -13.28 58.20
C GLY A 169 9.26 -14.64 58.06
N LEU A 170 9.70 -15.57 57.18
CA LEU A 170 10.68 -16.66 57.35
C LEU A 170 10.04 -18.05 57.57
N ASP A 171 10.78 -19.05 57.05
CA ASP A 171 10.71 -20.53 57.21
C ASP A 171 9.72 -21.32 56.32
N ALA A 172 10.02 -22.50 55.77
CA ALA A 172 11.26 -23.21 55.42
C ALA A 172 10.88 -24.47 54.60
N ASP A 173 11.81 -24.89 53.73
CA ASP A 173 12.18 -26.26 53.31
C ASP A 173 11.41 -27.17 52.32
N ALA A 174 12.28 -27.80 51.51
CA ALA A 174 12.23 -29.07 50.76
C ALA A 174 11.52 -29.06 49.37
N ASP A 175 12.05 -29.61 48.27
CA ASP A 175 13.26 -30.41 48.04
C ASP A 175 13.58 -30.47 46.52
N ILE A 176 14.85 -30.28 46.17
CA ILE A 176 15.69 -31.02 45.20
C ILE A 176 15.10 -31.43 43.82
N ARG A 177 15.71 -30.91 42.73
CA ARG A 177 16.68 -31.62 41.85
C ARG A 177 17.35 -30.67 40.84
N ALA A 178 18.64 -30.43 41.06
CA ALA A 178 19.55 -29.81 40.12
C ALA A 178 20.02 -30.81 39.06
N VAL A 179 20.14 -30.34 37.82
CA VAL A 179 21.06 -30.89 36.82
C VAL A 179 21.93 -29.73 36.38
N GLU A 180 23.20 -29.79 36.76
CA GLU A 180 24.24 -28.87 36.33
C GLU A 180 24.69 -29.22 34.91
N ALA A 181 24.90 -28.20 34.08
CA ALA A 181 25.86 -28.25 32.98
C ALA A 181 26.47 -26.85 32.83
N ASP A 182 27.72 -26.76 33.27
CA ASP A 182 28.65 -25.65 33.07
C ASP A 182 29.18 -25.65 31.63
N GLY A 183 29.37 -24.48 31.02
CA GLY A 183 30.15 -24.34 29.78
C GLY A 183 29.81 -23.10 28.93
N PRO A 184 30.79 -22.26 28.52
CA PRO A 184 30.58 -20.86 28.17
C PRO A 184 30.29 -20.58 26.69
N ASP A 185 29.68 -19.42 26.46
CA ASP A 185 29.75 -18.53 25.29
C ASP A 185 30.09 -19.12 23.91
N ALA A 186 29.06 -19.17 23.06
CA ALA A 186 29.13 -18.68 21.68
C ALA A 186 27.71 -18.35 21.22
N VAL A 187 27.24 -17.15 21.53
CA VAL A 187 26.06 -16.58 20.84
C VAL A 187 26.51 -16.29 19.42
N ALA A 188 26.12 -17.15 18.48
CA ALA A 188 26.31 -16.89 17.06
C ALA A 188 25.60 -15.57 16.71
N SER A 189 26.36 -14.59 16.23
CA SER A 189 25.84 -13.37 15.65
C SER A 189 24.83 -13.70 14.54
N PRO A 190 23.75 -12.93 14.36
CA PRO A 190 22.70 -13.23 13.37
C PRO A 190 23.14 -13.02 11.91
N GLU A 191 24.43 -12.90 11.63
CA GLU A 191 24.97 -12.57 10.30
C GLU A 191 25.28 -13.78 9.41
N ASP A 192 25.13 -15.02 9.90
CA ASP A 192 25.46 -16.24 9.14
C ASP A 192 24.24 -17.11 8.74
N ALA A 193 23.03 -16.57 8.83
CA ALA A 193 21.88 -17.19 8.18
C ALA A 193 21.95 -16.93 6.67
N THR A 194 22.53 -17.88 5.92
CA THR A 194 22.44 -17.88 4.44
C THR A 194 20.98 -17.61 4.05
N PRO A 195 20.67 -16.51 3.34
CA PRO A 195 19.29 -16.22 2.99
C PRO A 195 18.75 -17.40 2.18
N ALA A 196 17.58 -17.91 2.58
CA ALA A 196 16.90 -18.94 1.83
C ALA A 196 16.85 -18.51 0.35
N PRO A 197 17.24 -19.39 -0.60
CA PRO A 197 17.29 -19.02 -2.01
C PRO A 197 15.92 -18.47 -2.42
N ALA A 198 15.92 -17.28 -3.02
CA ALA A 198 14.69 -16.67 -3.49
C ALA A 198 13.98 -17.66 -4.44
N PRO A 199 12.66 -17.88 -4.28
CA PRO A 199 11.93 -18.81 -5.13
C PRO A 199 12.07 -18.41 -6.60
N THR A 200 12.66 -19.28 -7.41
CA THR A 200 12.83 -19.09 -8.86
C THR A 200 11.53 -19.41 -9.61
N GLY A 201 11.33 -18.83 -10.80
CA GLY A 201 10.18 -19.12 -11.67
C GLY A 201 9.00 -18.15 -11.54
N ARG A 202 9.16 -17.04 -10.80
CA ARG A 202 8.21 -15.93 -10.82
C ARG A 202 8.40 -15.06 -12.06
N LEU A 203 7.33 -14.40 -12.49
CA LEU A 203 7.37 -13.42 -13.57
C LEU A 203 8.24 -12.23 -13.14
N HIS A 204 9.25 -11.89 -13.93
CA HIS A 204 10.11 -10.73 -13.68
C HIS A 204 9.60 -9.48 -14.39
N HIS A 205 9.28 -9.59 -15.68
CA HIS A 205 8.71 -8.51 -16.45
C HIS A 205 7.95 -9.01 -17.68
N VAL A 206 7.12 -8.13 -18.25
CA VAL A 206 6.48 -8.32 -19.55
C VAL A 206 6.68 -7.05 -20.37
N GLU A 207 7.10 -7.21 -21.61
CA GLU A 207 7.22 -6.14 -22.58
C GLU A 207 6.07 -6.23 -23.58
N ILE A 208 5.38 -5.11 -23.78
CA ILE A 208 4.23 -4.98 -24.67
C ILE A 208 4.64 -4.05 -25.78
N TRP A 209 4.78 -4.62 -26.97
CA TRP A 209 5.10 -3.84 -28.17
C TRP A 209 3.88 -3.09 -28.67
N VAL A 210 4.05 -1.80 -28.92
CA VAL A 210 2.99 -0.87 -29.31
C VAL A 210 3.38 -0.09 -30.55
N ALA A 211 2.40 0.23 -31.39
CA ALA A 211 2.66 0.97 -32.63
C ALA A 211 2.92 2.45 -32.37
N ASP A 212 2.25 3.01 -31.36
CA ASP A 212 2.39 4.40 -30.91
C ASP A 212 2.53 4.41 -29.38
N LEU A 213 3.74 4.71 -28.90
CA LEU A 213 4.03 4.77 -27.48
C LEU A 213 3.16 5.80 -26.76
N ALA A 214 2.96 6.99 -27.34
CA ALA A 214 2.19 8.04 -26.67
C ALA A 214 0.71 7.65 -26.53
N ALA A 215 0.14 7.03 -27.56
CA ALA A 215 -1.22 6.49 -27.49
C ALA A 215 -1.35 5.35 -26.48
N ALA A 216 -0.34 4.47 -26.40
CA ALA A 216 -0.29 3.39 -25.44
C ALA A 216 -0.15 3.90 -24.00
N GLU A 217 0.70 4.90 -23.75
CA GLU A 217 0.81 5.54 -22.43
C GLU A 217 -0.51 6.20 -21.99
N ALA A 218 -1.23 6.84 -22.92
CA ALA A 218 -2.53 7.48 -22.64
C ALA A 218 -3.67 6.47 -22.36
N SER A 219 -3.53 5.23 -22.85
CA SER A 219 -4.51 4.14 -22.70
C SER A 219 -4.07 3.11 -21.66
N LEU A 220 -3.17 2.18 -22.03
CA LEU A 220 -2.61 1.15 -21.15
C LEU A 220 -1.83 1.76 -19.98
N GLY A 221 -1.02 2.80 -20.20
CA GLY A 221 -0.25 3.44 -19.14
C GLY A 221 -1.12 4.05 -18.03
N TRP A 222 -2.22 4.71 -18.42
CA TRP A 222 -3.24 5.15 -17.46
C TRP A 222 -3.83 3.97 -16.67
N LEU A 223 -4.23 2.90 -17.36
CA LEU A 223 -4.82 1.73 -16.72
C LEU A 223 -3.85 1.08 -15.73
N PHE A 224 -2.57 0.95 -16.09
CA PHE A 224 -1.53 0.46 -15.19
C PHE A 224 -1.42 1.34 -13.93
N GLY A 225 -1.47 2.67 -14.10
CA GLY A 225 -1.51 3.60 -12.97
C GLY A 225 -2.70 3.40 -12.05
N GLU A 226 -3.89 3.16 -12.60
CA GLU A 226 -5.11 2.87 -11.83
C GLU A 226 -5.07 1.50 -11.14
N LEU A 227 -4.26 0.57 -11.65
CA LEU A 227 -3.99 -0.75 -11.08
C LEU A 227 -2.82 -0.73 -10.08
N GLY A 228 -2.27 0.44 -9.77
CA GLY A 228 -1.20 0.60 -8.77
C GLY A 228 0.21 0.42 -9.31
N TYR A 229 0.40 0.26 -10.62
CA TYR A 229 1.73 0.31 -11.21
C TYR A 229 2.26 1.73 -11.25
N VAL A 230 3.57 1.87 -11.07
CA VAL A 230 4.21 3.17 -10.97
C VAL A 230 5.07 3.40 -12.20
N PRO A 231 4.82 4.46 -13.00
CA PRO A 231 5.64 4.74 -14.17
C PRO A 231 7.09 4.99 -13.75
N GLY A 232 8.00 4.21 -14.32
CA GLY A 232 9.43 4.34 -14.14
C GLY A 232 10.06 5.28 -15.16
N GLU A 233 11.37 5.13 -15.36
CA GLU A 233 12.09 5.90 -16.39
C GLU A 233 11.63 5.46 -17.77
N GLY A 234 11.40 6.43 -18.63
CA GLY A 234 11.16 6.21 -20.06
C GLY A 234 12.39 6.59 -20.87
N TRP A 235 12.52 5.97 -22.03
CA TRP A 235 13.43 6.34 -23.11
C TRP A 235 12.60 6.83 -24.30
N ALA A 236 13.26 7.14 -25.41
CA ALA A 236 12.58 7.66 -26.60
C ALA A 236 11.50 6.72 -27.14
N GLU A 237 11.67 5.42 -26.91
CA GLU A 237 10.91 4.35 -27.54
C GLU A 237 10.15 3.49 -26.53
N GLY A 238 10.29 3.74 -25.22
CA GLY A 238 9.54 2.95 -24.25
C GLY A 238 9.53 3.50 -22.84
N ARG A 239 8.73 2.85 -21.98
CA ARG A 239 8.59 3.20 -20.57
C ARG A 239 8.28 1.98 -19.73
N THR A 240 8.88 1.92 -18.54
CA THR A 240 8.56 0.91 -17.53
C THR A 240 7.41 1.31 -16.61
N TYR A 241 6.69 0.32 -16.09
CA TYR A 241 5.63 0.45 -15.09
C TYR A 241 5.89 -0.57 -13.98
N GLN A 242 6.32 -0.12 -12.81
CA GLN A 242 6.75 -0.96 -11.71
C GLN A 242 5.56 -1.46 -10.89
N GLY A 243 5.42 -2.78 -10.77
CA GLY A 243 4.39 -3.45 -9.97
C GLY A 243 4.92 -3.93 -8.62
N ALA A 244 4.24 -4.91 -8.04
CA ALA A 244 4.57 -5.41 -6.70
C ALA A 244 5.79 -6.33 -6.68
N GLY A 245 6.06 -7.08 -7.76
CA GLY A 245 7.25 -7.92 -7.88
C GLY A 245 7.76 -8.08 -9.31
N GLU A 246 7.02 -7.54 -10.26
CA GLU A 246 7.23 -7.54 -11.69
C GLU A 246 7.12 -6.11 -12.24
N TYR A 247 7.61 -5.87 -13.45
CA TYR A 247 7.31 -4.64 -14.15
C TYR A 247 6.80 -4.89 -15.56
N LEU A 248 5.99 -3.96 -16.03
CA LEU A 248 5.56 -3.94 -17.42
C LEU A 248 6.40 -2.93 -18.19
N VAL A 249 6.52 -3.14 -19.50
CA VAL A 249 7.14 -2.19 -20.41
C VAL A 249 6.17 -1.95 -21.56
N LEU A 250 5.93 -0.69 -21.90
CA LEU A 250 5.37 -0.31 -23.18
C LEU A 250 6.53 0.12 -24.07
N GLU A 251 6.68 -0.51 -25.24
CA GLU A 251 7.81 -0.26 -26.13
C GLU A 251 7.34 -0.17 -27.59
N ALA A 252 7.72 0.92 -28.24
CA ALA A 252 7.64 1.10 -29.69
C ALA A 252 9.06 1.03 -30.27
N GLY A 253 9.20 1.05 -31.59
CA GLY A 253 10.53 1.12 -32.19
C GLY A 253 10.59 0.55 -33.61
N PRO A 254 11.75 0.62 -34.25
CA PRO A 254 11.94 0.13 -35.62
C PRO A 254 11.74 -1.39 -35.76
N ASP A 255 11.89 -2.14 -34.66
CA ASP A 255 11.72 -3.59 -34.62
C ASP A 255 10.25 -4.02 -34.43
N VAL A 256 9.37 -3.09 -34.06
CA VAL A 256 7.94 -3.36 -33.94
C VAL A 256 7.31 -3.41 -35.34
N ALA A 257 6.84 -4.60 -35.71
CA ALA A 257 6.16 -4.80 -36.98
C ALA A 257 4.87 -3.97 -37.06
N ARG A 258 4.58 -3.43 -38.26
CA ARG A 258 3.35 -2.66 -38.49
C ARG A 258 2.12 -3.57 -38.44
N GLY A 259 1.06 -3.09 -37.81
CA GLY A 259 -0.23 -3.78 -37.69
C GLY A 259 -0.69 -3.82 -36.25
N ALA A 260 -1.96 -4.22 -36.05
CA ALA A 260 -2.50 -4.47 -34.73
C ALA A 260 -2.07 -5.86 -34.23
N HIS A 261 -1.99 -6.01 -32.90
CA HIS A 261 -1.90 -7.30 -32.26
C HIS A 261 -3.17 -8.13 -32.54
N GLU A 262 -3.00 -9.39 -32.93
CA GLU A 262 -4.09 -10.32 -33.17
C GLU A 262 -4.11 -11.37 -32.06
N ARG A 263 -4.85 -11.09 -30.99
CA ARG A 263 -4.96 -11.94 -29.80
C ARG A 263 -5.33 -13.41 -30.08
N THR A 264 -6.02 -13.68 -31.19
CA THR A 264 -6.47 -15.03 -31.57
C THR A 264 -5.39 -15.88 -32.24
N ARG A 265 -4.22 -15.31 -32.56
CA ARG A 265 -3.08 -16.05 -33.12
C ARG A 265 -2.27 -16.73 -32.01
N PRO A 266 -1.54 -17.82 -32.31
CA PRO A 266 -0.59 -18.40 -31.37
C PRO A 266 0.40 -17.34 -30.85
N GLY A 267 0.48 -17.18 -29.53
CA GLY A 267 1.26 -16.13 -28.87
C GLY A 267 0.67 -15.75 -27.52
N LEU A 268 0.92 -14.51 -27.08
CA LEU A 268 0.25 -13.92 -25.93
C LEU A 268 -1.18 -13.53 -26.33
N ASN A 269 -2.19 -14.04 -25.60
CA ASN A 269 -3.59 -13.74 -25.88
C ASN A 269 -4.05 -12.46 -25.15
N HIS A 270 -3.81 -12.38 -23.84
CA HIS A 270 -4.13 -11.21 -23.01
C HIS A 270 -3.29 -11.21 -21.73
N LEU A 271 -3.36 -10.09 -20.99
CA LEU A 271 -2.90 -10.01 -19.60
C LEU A 271 -4.08 -9.74 -18.68
N ALA A 272 -4.15 -10.47 -17.57
CA ALA A 272 -5.21 -10.35 -16.58
C ALA A 272 -4.69 -9.73 -15.27
N PHE A 273 -5.44 -8.79 -14.72
CA PHE A 273 -5.11 -8.08 -13.49
C PHE A 273 -6.21 -8.22 -12.45
N ARG A 274 -5.81 -8.33 -11.18
CA ARG A 274 -6.74 -8.17 -10.06
C ARG A 274 -7.07 -6.69 -9.93
N ALA A 275 -8.34 -6.35 -10.05
CA ALA A 275 -8.81 -4.97 -10.16
C ALA A 275 -9.60 -4.49 -8.93
N GLY A 276 -9.58 -5.25 -7.82
CA GLY A 276 -10.27 -4.89 -6.58
C GLY A 276 -11.71 -5.40 -6.55
N SER A 277 -12.64 -4.56 -6.07
CA SER A 277 -14.06 -4.89 -5.96
C SER A 277 -14.78 -4.92 -7.31
N ARG A 278 -15.99 -5.50 -7.35
CA ARG A 278 -16.86 -5.48 -8.53
C ARG A 278 -17.15 -4.06 -9.01
N SER A 279 -17.47 -3.14 -8.08
CA SER A 279 -17.68 -1.72 -8.40
C SER A 279 -16.44 -1.08 -9.04
N ARG A 280 -15.24 -1.44 -8.58
CA ARG A 280 -14.00 -0.93 -9.16
C ARG A 280 -13.79 -1.43 -10.59
N VAL A 281 -14.14 -2.69 -10.88
CA VAL A 281 -14.12 -3.23 -12.25
C VAL A 281 -15.08 -2.43 -13.15
N ASP A 282 -16.28 -2.12 -12.68
CA ASP A 282 -17.26 -1.32 -13.44
C ASP A 282 -16.75 0.10 -13.75
N GLU A 283 -16.17 0.77 -12.75
CA GLU A 283 -15.57 2.10 -12.89
C GLU A 283 -14.43 2.10 -13.92
N LEU A 284 -13.51 1.15 -13.80
CA LEU A 284 -12.37 1.03 -14.72
C LEU A 284 -12.84 0.71 -16.14
N THR A 285 -13.86 -0.14 -16.27
CA THR A 285 -14.47 -0.47 -17.57
C THR A 285 -15.05 0.77 -18.24
N ALA A 286 -15.85 1.57 -17.51
CA ALA A 286 -16.42 2.80 -18.03
C ALA A 286 -15.33 3.81 -18.44
N ALA A 287 -14.32 4.00 -17.58
CA ALA A 287 -13.23 4.92 -17.87
C ALA A 287 -12.35 4.46 -19.05
N ALA A 288 -12.09 3.15 -19.17
CA ALA A 288 -11.35 2.57 -20.29
C ALA A 288 -12.07 2.79 -21.63
N ARG A 289 -13.41 2.62 -21.67
CA ARG A 289 -14.20 2.93 -22.87
C ARG A 289 -14.07 4.39 -23.30
N GLY A 290 -14.04 5.31 -22.33
CA GLY A 290 -13.77 6.73 -22.58
C GLY A 290 -12.36 7.02 -23.13
N ARG A 291 -11.43 6.07 -23.01
CA ARG A 291 -10.04 6.14 -23.46
C ARG A 291 -9.75 5.27 -24.68
N GLY A 292 -10.79 4.86 -25.40
CA GLY A 292 -10.66 4.16 -26.67
C GLY A 292 -10.55 2.64 -26.56
N PHE A 293 -10.70 2.06 -25.36
CA PHE A 293 -10.85 0.61 -25.24
C PHE A 293 -12.22 0.16 -25.75
N ARG A 294 -12.24 -1.00 -26.40
CA ARG A 294 -13.48 -1.70 -26.76
C ARG A 294 -13.77 -2.77 -25.71
N LEU A 295 -15.00 -2.79 -25.18
CA LEU A 295 -15.46 -3.88 -24.34
C LEU A 295 -15.72 -5.11 -25.21
N LEU A 296 -15.08 -6.23 -24.89
CA LEU A 296 -15.30 -7.51 -25.52
C LEU A 296 -16.44 -8.26 -24.81
N PHE A 297 -17.16 -9.08 -25.57
CA PHE A 297 -18.24 -9.93 -25.05
C PHE A 297 -19.32 -9.14 -24.30
N GLU A 298 -19.73 -7.98 -24.82
CA GLU A 298 -20.69 -7.08 -24.15
C GLU A 298 -21.99 -7.76 -23.74
N ASP A 299 -22.44 -8.76 -24.51
CA ASP A 299 -23.65 -9.56 -24.25
C ASP A 299 -23.53 -10.47 -23.03
N ARG A 300 -22.30 -10.77 -22.59
CA ARG A 300 -22.00 -11.64 -21.45
C ARG A 300 -21.26 -10.92 -20.32
N HIS A 301 -20.86 -9.67 -20.49
CA HIS A 301 -20.22 -8.87 -19.45
C HIS A 301 -21.19 -8.64 -18.26
N PRO A 302 -20.74 -8.74 -17.00
CA PRO A 302 -19.36 -8.98 -16.52
C PRO A 302 -18.99 -10.46 -16.29
N HIS A 303 -19.78 -11.39 -16.82
CA HIS A 303 -19.63 -12.83 -16.58
C HIS A 303 -19.18 -13.63 -17.82
N ALA A 304 -18.42 -13.00 -18.72
CA ALA A 304 -17.99 -13.65 -19.96
C ALA A 304 -17.05 -14.85 -19.73
N GLY A 305 -16.35 -14.88 -18.59
CA GLY A 305 -15.52 -16.01 -18.14
C GLY A 305 -16.27 -17.08 -17.33
N GLY A 306 -17.57 -16.90 -17.05
CA GLY A 306 -18.39 -17.83 -16.26
C GLY A 306 -19.19 -17.14 -15.16
N ALA A 307 -20.17 -17.85 -14.58
CA ALA A 307 -21.10 -17.29 -13.60
C ALA A 307 -20.41 -16.79 -12.31
N ASP A 308 -19.36 -17.47 -11.87
CA ASP A 308 -18.60 -17.12 -10.66
C ASP A 308 -17.41 -16.17 -10.94
N HIS A 309 -17.25 -15.73 -12.19
CA HIS A 309 -16.14 -14.88 -12.61
C HIS A 309 -16.67 -13.51 -12.99
N TYR A 310 -16.32 -12.49 -12.21
CA TYR A 310 -16.72 -11.11 -12.46
C TYR A 310 -15.54 -10.34 -13.05
N ALA A 311 -15.58 -10.09 -14.36
CA ALA A 311 -14.48 -9.47 -15.07
C ALA A 311 -14.93 -8.64 -16.29
N ALA A 312 -14.08 -7.67 -16.64
CA ALA A 312 -14.16 -6.95 -17.90
C ALA A 312 -13.03 -7.39 -18.83
N TYR A 313 -13.37 -7.68 -20.08
CA TYR A 313 -12.42 -7.99 -21.14
C TYR A 313 -12.35 -6.79 -22.08
N LEU A 314 -11.22 -6.09 -22.10
CA LEU A 314 -11.05 -4.82 -22.80
C LEU A 314 -9.98 -4.96 -23.87
N GLU A 315 -10.23 -4.46 -25.06
CA GLU A 315 -9.25 -4.44 -26.15
C GLU A 315 -8.81 -3.01 -26.47
N THR A 316 -7.50 -2.79 -26.57
CA THR A 316 -6.94 -1.50 -27.02
C THR A 316 -7.19 -1.28 -28.51
N ALA A 317 -6.96 -0.06 -28.99
CA ALA A 317 -7.01 0.26 -30.42
C ALA A 317 -6.00 -0.56 -31.25
N ASP A 318 -4.89 -0.96 -30.63
CA ASP A 318 -3.84 -1.80 -31.23
C ASP A 318 -4.15 -3.30 -31.09
N GLY A 319 -5.34 -3.68 -30.64
CA GLY A 319 -5.80 -5.08 -30.61
C GLY A 319 -5.33 -5.91 -29.42
N PHE A 320 -4.66 -5.28 -28.44
CA PHE A 320 -4.20 -5.97 -27.22
C PHE A 320 -5.32 -6.11 -26.20
N GLU A 321 -5.53 -7.31 -25.68
CA GLU A 321 -6.58 -7.60 -24.69
C GLU A 321 -6.04 -7.52 -23.25
N VAL A 322 -6.80 -6.85 -22.39
CA VAL A 322 -6.60 -6.76 -20.94
C VAL A 322 -7.86 -7.25 -20.24
N GLU A 323 -7.68 -8.13 -19.26
CA GLU A 323 -8.75 -8.60 -18.39
C GLU A 323 -8.65 -7.95 -17.00
N LEU A 324 -9.75 -7.38 -16.51
CA LEU A 324 -9.86 -6.81 -15.18
C LEU A 324 -10.76 -7.70 -14.32
N VAL A 325 -10.18 -8.39 -13.36
CA VAL A 325 -10.87 -9.40 -12.53
C VAL A 325 -11.17 -8.84 -11.16
N ALA A 326 -12.44 -8.88 -10.75
CA ALA A 326 -12.83 -8.58 -9.38
C ALA A 326 -12.36 -9.71 -8.45
N VAL A 327 -11.84 -9.31 -7.29
CA VAL A 327 -11.30 -10.24 -6.27
C VAL A 327 -11.94 -10.04 -4.90
N GLU A 328 -12.85 -9.06 -4.81
CA GLU A 328 -13.61 -8.68 -3.62
C GLU A 328 -15.07 -8.42 -4.06
N ASP A 329 -16.01 -8.69 -3.16
CA ASP A 329 -17.45 -8.46 -3.38
C ASP A 329 -17.89 -7.08 -2.89
#